data_AF-A0A7W1PMM1-F1
#
_entry.id   AF-A0A7W1PMM1-F1
#
_cell.length_a   1.000
_cell.length_b   1.000
_cell.length_c   1.000
_cell.angle_alpha   90.00
_cell.angle_beta   90.00
_cell.angle_gamma   90.00
#
_symmetry.space_group_name_H-M   'P 1'
#
loop_
_entity.id
_entity.type
_entity.pdbx_description
1 polymer ?
#
loop_
_entity_poly.entity_id
_entity_poly.type
_entity_poly.pdbx_seq_one_letter_code
_entity_poly.pdbx_strand_id
1 'polypeptide(L)'
;MVPFALTASFRLMGRDYDSAVKASGFIGFALGTTMNAVVNMRSLVTRYGPAPRAFLVVPLVGAFFVDFTNAIITLFVHWIR
;
A
#
# COMPACT_ATOMS: atom_id res chain seq x y z
N MET A 1 -3.56 13.69 4.43
CA MET A 1 -3.34 12.24 4.19
C MET A 1 -4.27 11.35 5.02
N VAL A 2 -4.31 11.51 6.35
CA VAL A 2 -5.27 10.83 7.23
C VAL A 2 -6.75 11.02 6.82
N PRO A 3 -7.22 12.21 6.36
CA PRO A 3 -8.59 12.37 5.90
C PRO A 3 -8.89 11.52 4.67
N PHE A 4 -7.94 11.40 3.73
CA PHE A 4 -8.11 10.69 2.46
C PHE A 4 -8.08 9.17 2.66
N ALA A 5 -7.23 8.68 3.55
CA ALA A 5 -7.22 7.27 3.94
C ALA A 5 -8.52 6.86 4.68
N LEU A 6 -9.08 7.76 5.48
CA LEU A 6 -10.35 7.55 6.20
C LEU A 6 -11.61 7.80 5.36
N THR A 7 -11.57 8.66 4.33
CA THR A 7 -12.77 8.97 3.53
C THR A 7 -12.83 8.25 2.19
N ALA A 8 -11.70 8.07 1.49
CA ALA A 8 -11.67 7.38 0.21
C ALA A 8 -11.59 5.86 0.39
N SER A 9 -10.60 5.35 1.12
CA SER A 9 -10.44 3.89 1.30
C SER A 9 -11.52 3.28 2.20
N PHE A 10 -11.95 3.98 3.26
CA PHE A 10 -12.96 3.46 4.19
C PHE A 10 -14.38 3.46 3.62
N ARG A 11 -14.72 4.39 2.70
CA ARG A 11 -16.03 4.37 2.00
C ARG A 11 -16.05 3.45 0.79
N LEU A 12 -14.95 3.33 0.04
CA LEU A 12 -14.90 2.47 -1.15
C LEU A 12 -14.74 0.97 -0.83
N MET A 13 -14.17 0.62 0.32
CA MET A 13 -13.82 -0.78 0.63
C MET A 13 -14.77 -1.45 1.64
N GLY A 14 -15.98 -0.91 1.83
CA GLY A 14 -17.05 -1.59 2.57
C GLY A 14 -17.07 -1.38 4.09
N ARG A 15 -16.16 -0.54 4.64
CA ARG A 15 -15.96 -0.31 6.09
C ARG A 15 -15.46 -1.53 6.87
N ASP A 16 -14.85 -2.50 6.19
CA ASP A 16 -14.33 -3.71 6.82
C ASP A 16 -12.95 -3.51 7.47
N TYR A 17 -12.59 -4.41 8.38
CA TYR A 17 -11.27 -4.46 9.04
C TYR A 17 -10.09 -4.45 8.03
N ASP A 18 -10.23 -5.18 6.92
CA ASP A 18 -9.25 -5.19 5.83
C ASP A 18 -9.00 -3.78 5.26
N SER A 19 -10.03 -2.93 5.22
CA SER A 19 -9.94 -1.54 4.77
C SER A 19 -9.10 -0.69 5.71
N ALA A 20 -9.29 -0.88 7.03
CA ALA A 20 -8.52 -0.18 8.05
C ALA A 20 -7.03 -0.56 7.98
N VAL A 21 -6.73 -1.84 7.77
CA VAL A 21 -5.35 -2.32 7.60
C VAL A 21 -4.74 -1.74 6.32
N LYS A 22 -5.45 -1.72 5.18
CA LYS A 22 -4.94 -1.10 3.94
C LYS A 22 -4.70 0.41 4.08
N ALA A 23 -5.58 1.13 4.78
CA ALA A 23 -5.42 2.57 5.05
C ALA A 23 -4.17 2.85 5.91
N SER A 24 -3.91 2.03 6.93
CA SER A 24 -2.70 2.11 7.73
C SER A 24 -1.43 1.81 6.93
N GLY A 25 -1.49 0.79 6.06
CA GLY A 25 -0.42 0.50 5.11
C GLY A 25 -0.13 1.68 4.17
N PHE A 26 -1.17 2.33 3.65
CA PHE A 26 -1.02 3.49 2.78
C PHE A 26 -0.37 4.69 3.49
N ILE A 27 -0.76 4.95 4.74
CA ILE A 27 -0.11 6.00 5.56
C ILE A 27 1.36 5.63 5.82
N GLY A 28 1.65 4.36 6.14
CA GLY A 28 3.02 3.87 6.33
C GLY A 28 3.88 3.97 5.08
N PHE A 29 3.30 3.70 3.90
CA PHE A 29 3.95 3.88 2.61
C PHE A 29 4.26 5.36 2.35
N ALA A 30 3.28 6.24 2.55
CA ALA A 30 3.44 7.69 2.34
C ALA A 30 4.46 8.35 3.28
N LEU A 31 4.70 7.78 4.46
CA LEU A 31 5.71 8.25 5.42
C LEU A 31 7.14 7.81 5.08
N GLY A 32 7.34 6.95 4.08
CA GLY A 32 8.67 6.48 3.72
C GLY A 32 8.65 5.42 2.63
N THR A 33 8.90 4.17 3.00
CA THR A 33 9.05 3.05 2.06
C THR A 33 8.00 1.97 2.27
N THR A 34 7.92 1.03 1.32
CA THR A 34 7.07 -0.17 1.42
C THR A 34 7.29 -0.95 2.73
N MET A 35 8.50 -0.96 3.29
CA MET A 35 8.76 -1.56 4.60
C MET A 35 7.96 -0.89 5.74
N ASN A 36 7.85 0.45 5.74
CA ASN A 36 7.05 1.17 6.74
C ASN A 36 5.55 0.89 6.61
N ALA A 37 5.06 0.65 5.39
CA ALA A 37 3.70 0.20 5.14
C ALA A 37 3.44 -1.16 5.80
N VAL A 38 4.34 -2.11 5.58
CA VAL A 38 4.25 -3.49 6.11
C VAL A 38 4.29 -3.51 7.64
N VAL A 39 5.17 -2.71 8.25
CA VAL A 39 5.25 -2.59 9.72
C VAL A 39 3.96 -2.01 10.32
N ASN A 40 3.40 -0.97 9.70
CA ASN A 40 2.13 -0.39 10.15
C ASN A 40 0.97 -1.38 10.04
N MET A 41 0.86 -2.10 8.92
CA MET A 41 -0.14 -3.15 8.75
C MET A 41 0.04 -4.27 9.78
N ARG A 42 1.28 -4.68 10.08
CA ARG A 42 1.56 -5.70 11.11
C ARG A 42 1.10 -5.25 12.50
N SER A 43 1.30 -3.98 12.86
CA SER A 43 0.87 -3.46 14.16
C SER A 43 -0.64 -3.64 14.39
N LEU A 44 -1.46 -3.42 13.35
CA LEU A 44 -2.90 -3.66 13.39
C LEU A 44 -3.25 -5.14 13.40
N VAL A 45 -2.59 -5.95 12.58
CA VAL A 45 -2.85 -7.40 12.49
C VAL A 45 -2.52 -8.12 13.79
N THR A 46 -1.45 -7.74 14.47
CA THR A 46 -1.07 -8.33 15.77
C THR A 46 -2.09 -8.00 16.87
N ARG A 47 -2.80 -6.87 16.79
CA ARG A 47 -3.77 -6.43 17.82
C ARG A 47 -5.21 -6.87 17.55
N TYR A 48 -5.62 -6.95 16.29
CA TYR A 48 -7.03 -7.11 15.90
C TYR A 48 -7.32 -8.34 15.03
N GLY A 49 -6.29 -9.12 14.67
CA GLY A 49 -6.43 -10.36 13.92
C GLY A 49 -5.86 -10.30 12.49
N PRO A 50 -5.70 -11.46 11.82
CA PRO A 50 -5.07 -11.54 10.49
C PRO A 50 -5.90 -10.88 9.39
N ALA A 51 -5.27 -10.01 8.60
CA ALA A 51 -5.82 -9.40 7.37
C ALA A 51 -4.95 -9.74 6.13
N PRO A 52 -5.03 -10.98 5.61
CA PRO A 52 -4.17 -11.46 4.53
C PRO A 52 -4.42 -10.73 3.20
N ARG A 53 -5.65 -10.27 2.92
CA ARG A 53 -5.95 -9.56 1.66
C ARG A 53 -5.29 -8.18 1.64
N ALA A 54 -5.31 -7.44 2.75
CA ALA A 54 -4.58 -6.17 2.87
C ALA A 54 -3.08 -6.34 2.65
N PHE A 55 -2.49 -7.38 3.25
CA PHE A 55 -1.07 -7.68 3.16
C PHE A 55 -0.59 -8.09 1.77
N LEU A 56 -1.48 -8.64 0.93
CA LEU A 56 -1.17 -8.94 -0.47
C LEU A 56 -1.34 -7.72 -1.38
N VAL A 57 -2.45 -7.00 -1.23
CA VAL A 57 -2.80 -5.91 -2.16
C VAL A 57 -1.86 -4.70 -2.01
N VAL A 58 -1.53 -4.30 -0.77
CA VAL A 58 -0.75 -3.07 -0.54
C VAL A 58 0.68 -3.16 -1.10
N PRO A 59 1.46 -4.24 -0.87
CA PRO A 59 2.80 -4.37 -1.44
C PRO A 59 2.77 -4.58 -2.96
N LEU A 60 1.77 -5.31 -3.48
CA LEU A 60 1.61 -5.50 -4.92
C LEU A 60 1.39 -4.15 -5.62
N VAL A 61 0.53 -3.30 -5.08
CA VAL A 61 0.30 -1.96 -5.63
C VAL A 61 1.47 -1.01 -5.38
N GLY A 62 2.05 -1.03 -4.17
CA GLY A 62 3.05 -0.05 -3.75
C GLY A 62 4.47 -0.30 -4.24
N ALA A 63 4.88 -1.57 -4.43
CA ALA A 63 6.23 -1.91 -4.89
C ALA A 63 6.22 -2.48 -6.31
N PHE A 64 5.40 -3.51 -6.57
CA PHE A 64 5.49 -4.23 -7.84
C PHE A 64 5.10 -3.39 -9.05
N PHE A 65 4.01 -2.61 -8.99
CA PHE A 65 3.65 -1.71 -10.09
C PHE A 65 4.62 -0.54 -10.27
N VAL A 66 5.26 -0.09 -9.19
CA VAL A 66 6.28 0.97 -9.25
C VAL A 66 7.52 0.44 -9.97
N ASP A 67 7.98 -0.77 -9.64
CA ASP A 67 9.10 -1.42 -10.31
C ASP A 67 8.81 -1.69 -11.79
N PHE A 68 7.58 -2.11 -12.12
CA PHE A 68 7.16 -2.31 -13.51
C PHE A 68 7.21 -1.00 -14.31
N THR A 69 6.71 0.08 -13.73
CA THR A 69 6.75 1.42 -14.37
C THR A 69 8.19 1.90 -14.51
N ASN A 70 9.02 1.69 -13.50
CA ASN A 70 10.44 2.04 -13.53
C ASN A 70 11.16 1.29 -14.65
N ALA A 71 10.93 -0.02 -14.80
CA ALA A 71 11.50 -0.83 -15.87
C ALA A 71 11.11 -0.33 -17.27
N ILE A 72 9.86 0.08 -17.48
CA ILE A 72 9.41 0.68 -18.75
C ILE A 72 10.14 1.98 -19.03
N ILE A 73 10.28 2.85 -18.03
CA ILE A 73 11.00 4.13 -18.17
C ILE A 73 12.47 3.87 -18.49
N THR A 74 13.13 2.94 -17.78
CA THR A 74 14.53 2.58 -18.04
C THR A 74 14.71 2.01 -19.43
N LEU A 75 13.79 1.15 -19.91
CA LEU A 75 13.82 0.63 -21.27
C LEU A 75 13.70 1.76 -22.30
N PHE A 76 12.79 2.71 -22.07
CA PHE A 76 12.60 3.86 -22.96
C PHE A 76 13.82 4.79 -22.97
N VAL A 77 14.42 5.06 -21.81
CA VAL A 77 15.65 5.86 -21.69
C VAL A 77 16.83 5.17 -22.39
N HIS A 78 16.95 3.85 -22.27
CA HIS A 78 17.99 3.09 -22.97
C HIS A 78 17.77 3.05 -24.48
N TRP A 79 16.52 3.12 -24.95
CA TRP A 79 16.20 3.17 -26.38
C TRP A 79 16.49 4.55 -27.01
N ILE A 80 16.48 5.62 -26.22
CA ILE A 80 16.74 7.01 -26.64
C ILE A 80 18.24 7.38 -26.67
N ARG A 81 19.09 6.61 -25.97
CA ARG A 81 20.53 6.81 -25.88
C ARG A 81 21.28 5.87 -26.80
#